data_AF-A0A318Y611-F1
#
_entry.id   AF-A0A318Y611-F1
#
_cell.length_a   1.000
_cell.length_b   1.000
_cell.length_c   1.000
_cell.angle_alpha   90.00
_cell.angle_beta   90.00
_cell.angle_gamma   90.00
#
_symmetry.space_group_name_H-M   'P 1'
#
loop_
_entity.id
_entity.type
_entity.pdbx_description
1 polymer ?
#
loop_
_entity_poly.entity_id
_entity_poly.type
_entity_poly.pdbx_seq_one_letter_code
_entity_poly.pdbx_strand_id
1 'polypeptide(L)'
;MNRKIRFRQQRIYKLKIAIVIFLFLAMLFSGLLVVDLNKSYVMYGEPRIELFKLEMLASDKCNVNILNSKFTLDLKYLIKDINSVKAYFYGEK
;
A
#
# COMPACT_ATOMS: atom_id res chain seq x y z
N MET A 1 -32.67 -29.76 -8.78
CA MET A 1 -31.57 -29.45 -7.84
C MET A 1 -31.99 -28.31 -6.91
N ASN A 2 -31.92 -28.50 -5.59
CA ASN A 2 -32.53 -27.59 -4.60
C ASN A 2 -31.90 -26.18 -4.63
N ARG A 3 -32.72 -25.10 -4.64
CA ARG A 3 -32.27 -23.69 -4.81
C ARG A 3 -31.19 -23.30 -3.79
N LYS A 4 -31.29 -23.77 -2.54
CA LYS A 4 -30.31 -23.52 -1.47
C LYS A 4 -28.90 -24.05 -1.79
N ILE A 5 -28.80 -25.16 -2.52
CA ILE A 5 -27.52 -25.77 -2.91
C ILE A 5 -26.83 -24.92 -3.98
N ARG A 6 -27.59 -24.38 -4.96
CA ARG A 6 -27.06 -23.47 -5.99
C ARG A 6 -26.45 -22.20 -5.40
N PHE A 7 -27.10 -21.57 -4.41
CA PHE A 7 -26.57 -20.37 -3.77
C PHE A 7 -25.29 -20.63 -2.95
N ARG A 8 -25.19 -21.78 -2.27
CA ARG A 8 -23.96 -22.19 -1.58
C ARG A 8 -22.81 -22.42 -2.56
N GLN A 9 -23.07 -23.10 -3.67
CA GLN A 9 -22.07 -23.34 -4.72
C GLN A 9 -21.56 -22.02 -5.33
N GLN A 10 -22.43 -21.05 -5.59
CA GLN A 10 -22.03 -19.74 -6.10
C GLN A 10 -21.12 -18.96 -5.14
N ARG A 11 -21.39 -19.00 -3.82
CA ARG A 11 -20.52 -18.34 -2.82
C ARG A 11 -19.12 -18.95 -2.79
N ILE A 12 -19.03 -20.28 -2.78
CA ILE A 12 -17.75 -20.99 -2.81
C ILE A 12 -16.99 -20.69 -4.10
N TYR A 13 -17.69 -20.63 -5.24
CA TYR A 13 -17.07 -20.29 -6.52
C TYR A 13 -16.50 -18.87 -6.54
N LYS A 14 -17.25 -17.88 -6.04
CA LYS A 14 -16.75 -16.50 -5.89
C LYS A 14 -15.52 -16.41 -4.97
N LEU A 15 -15.53 -17.16 -3.87
CA LEU A 15 -14.41 -17.21 -2.93
C LEU A 15 -13.17 -17.86 -3.57
N LYS A 16 -13.34 -18.93 -4.36
CA LYS A 16 -12.25 -19.51 -5.15
C LYS A 16 -11.65 -18.52 -6.13
N ILE A 17 -12.48 -17.77 -6.86
CA ILE A 17 -12.00 -16.71 -7.77
C ILE A 17 -11.22 -15.66 -7.00
N ALA A 18 -11.73 -15.19 -5.86
CA ALA A 18 -11.04 -14.21 -5.02
C ALA A 18 -9.67 -14.72 -4.55
N ILE A 19 -9.58 -15.99 -4.13
CA ILE A 19 -8.31 -16.62 -3.73
C ILE A 19 -7.32 -16.70 -4.90
N VAL A 20 -7.78 -17.11 -6.10
CA VAL A 20 -6.91 -17.20 -7.28
C VAL A 20 -6.37 -15.82 -7.67
N ILE A 21 -7.23 -14.79 -7.66
CA ILE A 21 -6.81 -13.41 -7.92
C ILE A 21 -5.80 -12.94 -6.87
N PHE A 22 -6.06 -13.24 -5.60
CA PHE A 22 -5.14 -12.89 -4.51
C PHE A 22 -3.78 -13.58 -4.67
N LEU A 23 -3.76 -14.88 -4.98
CA LEU A 23 -2.52 -15.63 -5.24
C LEU A 23 -1.76 -15.06 -6.44
N PHE A 24 -2.46 -14.71 -7.52
CA PHE A 24 -1.86 -14.10 -8.70
C PHE A 24 -1.19 -12.75 -8.36
N LEU A 25 -1.90 -11.89 -7.62
CA LEU A 25 -1.35 -10.62 -7.15
C LEU A 25 -0.14 -10.84 -6.24
N ALA A 26 -0.21 -11.78 -5.29
CA ALA A 26 0.89 -12.09 -4.39
C ALA A 26 2.14 -12.54 -5.17
N MET A 27 1.97 -13.35 -6.22
CA MET A 27 3.06 -13.80 -7.09
C MET A 27 3.67 -12.65 -7.91
N LEU A 28 2.85 -11.72 -8.39
CA LEU A 28 3.34 -10.51 -9.06
C LEU A 28 4.14 -9.62 -8.11
N PHE A 29 3.61 -9.33 -6.92
CA PHE A 29 4.28 -8.48 -5.93
C PHE A 29 5.59 -9.10 -5.43
N SER A 30 5.62 -10.41 -5.17
CA SER A 30 6.86 -11.09 -4.76
C SER A 30 7.91 -11.07 -5.86
N GLY A 31 7.52 -11.30 -7.12
CA GLY A 31 8.43 -11.19 -8.26
C GLY A 31 9.04 -9.80 -8.40
N LEU A 32 8.21 -8.75 -8.28
CA LEU A 32 8.68 -7.36 -8.29
C LEU A 32 9.65 -7.07 -7.15
N LEU A 33 9.34 -7.51 -5.93
CA LEU A 33 10.21 -7.31 -4.75
C LEU A 33 11.57 -8.00 -4.92
N VAL A 34 11.61 -9.22 -5.44
CA VAL A 34 12.87 -9.96 -5.65
C VAL A 34 13.75 -9.24 -6.68
N VAL A 35 13.16 -8.76 -7.77
CA VAL A 35 13.89 -7.98 -8.79
C VAL A 35 14.44 -6.68 -8.20
N ASP A 36 13.63 -5.97 -7.42
CA ASP A 36 14.02 -4.70 -6.80
C ASP A 36 15.16 -4.87 -5.79
N LEU A 37 15.07 -5.87 -4.91
CA LEU A 37 16.11 -6.19 -3.95
C LEU A 37 17.42 -6.57 -4.64
N ASN A 38 17.37 -7.39 -5.69
CA ASN A 38 18.56 -7.77 -6.45
C ASN A 38 19.17 -6.58 -7.18
N LYS A 39 18.35 -5.74 -7.83
CA LYS A 39 18.82 -4.51 -8.48
C LYS A 39 19.49 -3.58 -7.46
N SER A 40 18.87 -3.37 -6.31
CA SER A 40 19.44 -2.54 -5.25
C SER A 40 20.76 -3.10 -4.73
N TYR A 41 20.85 -4.41 -4.54
CA TYR A 41 22.09 -5.05 -4.08
C TYR A 41 23.24 -4.84 -5.07
N VAL A 42 22.97 -4.94 -6.37
CA VAL A 42 23.97 -4.67 -7.42
C VAL A 42 24.35 -3.18 -7.49
N MET A 43 23.37 -2.28 -7.37
CA MET A 43 23.59 -0.84 -7.51
C MET A 43 24.24 -0.17 -6.29
N TYR A 44 23.88 -0.61 -5.08
CA TYR A 44 24.25 0.08 -3.84
C TYR A 44 24.98 -0.81 -2.84
N GLY A 45 25.19 -2.11 -3.14
CA GLY A 45 25.84 -3.06 -2.25
C GLY A 45 25.00 -3.50 -1.05
N GLU A 46 23.77 -3.00 -0.94
CA GLU A 46 22.85 -3.29 0.16
C GLU A 46 21.43 -3.57 -0.37
N PRO A 47 20.70 -4.52 0.23
CA PRO A 47 19.31 -4.79 -0.13
C PRO A 47 18.43 -3.64 0.39
N ARG A 48 17.93 -2.81 -0.52
CA ARG A 48 16.96 -1.75 -0.23
C ARG A 48 15.72 -1.95 -1.10
N ILE A 49 14.56 -1.74 -0.50
CA ILE A 49 13.28 -1.75 -1.22
C ILE A 49 13.10 -0.34 -1.77
N GLU A 50 13.38 -0.15 -3.05
CA GLU A 50 13.22 1.13 -3.76
C GLU A 50 11.82 1.28 -4.38
N LEU A 51 11.10 0.16 -4.53
CA LEU A 51 9.73 0.11 -5.05
C LEU A 51 8.77 1.03 -4.30
N PHE A 52 8.99 1.21 -3.00
CA PHE A 52 8.18 2.10 -2.17
C PHE A 52 9.07 2.75 -1.10
N LYS A 53 9.30 4.06 -1.22
CA LYS A 53 10.06 4.83 -0.24
C LYS A 53 9.27 6.07 0.17
N LEU A 54 9.10 6.24 1.48
CA LEU A 54 8.53 7.45 2.07
C LEU A 54 9.67 8.21 2.75
N GLU A 55 9.93 9.44 2.31
CA GLU A 55 10.91 10.34 2.92
C GLU A 55 10.24 11.66 3.30
N MET A 56 10.29 12.01 4.59
CA MET A 56 9.89 13.35 5.03
C MET A 56 10.98 14.35 4.61
N LEU A 57 10.66 15.24 3.67
CA LEU A 57 11.56 16.31 3.23
C LEU A 57 11.52 17.51 4.20
N ALA A 58 10.35 17.76 4.79
CA ALA A 58 10.11 18.81 5.79
C ALA A 58 8.91 18.41 6.66
N SER A 59 8.62 19.15 7.74
CA SER A 59 7.45 18.88 8.60
C SER A 59 6.15 18.73 7.81
N ASP A 60 6.04 19.45 6.68
CA ASP A 60 4.80 19.57 5.91
C ASP A 60 4.90 18.93 4.51
N LYS A 61 6.00 18.26 4.18
CA LYS A 61 6.20 17.66 2.84
C LYS A 61 6.75 16.24 2.94
N CYS A 62 6.00 15.29 2.37
CA CYS A 62 6.38 13.89 2.27
C CYS A 62 6.65 13.52 0.82
N ASN A 63 7.84 13.01 0.53
CA ASN A 63 8.17 12.45 -0.76
C ASN A 63 7.80 10.97 -0.77
N VAL A 64 6.96 10.58 -1.72
CA VAL A 64 6.60 9.19 -1.98
C VAL A 64 7.25 8.78 -3.29
N ASN A 65 8.20 7.87 -3.21
CA ASN A 65 8.78 7.23 -4.38
C ASN A 65 8.09 5.87 -4.59
N ILE A 66 7.41 5.70 -5.73
CA ILE A 66 6.76 4.46 -6.13
C ILE A 66 7.27 4.06 -7.51
N LEU A 67 7.89 2.90 -7.65
CA LEU A 67 8.33 2.38 -8.96
C LEU A 67 9.16 3.40 -9.78
N ASN A 68 10.06 4.13 -9.13
CA ASN A 68 10.87 5.22 -9.72
C ASN A 68 10.09 6.50 -10.10
N SER A 69 8.79 6.55 -9.81
CA SER A 69 7.98 7.76 -9.88
C SER A 69 8.00 8.47 -8.53
N LYS A 70 8.51 9.70 -8.53
CA LYS A 70 8.59 10.54 -7.33
C LYS A 70 7.38 11.47 -7.29
N PHE A 71 6.59 11.39 -6.23
CA PHE A 71 5.48 12.30 -5.96
C PHE A 71 5.71 12.98 -4.63
N THR A 72 5.64 14.31 -4.61
CA THR A 72 5.70 15.07 -3.36
C THR A 72 4.28 15.35 -2.89
N LEU A 73 3.94 14.81 -1.73
CA LEU A 73 2.70 15.11 -1.01
C LEU A 73 2.92 16.33 -0.12
N ASP A 74 2.12 17.36 -0.33
CA ASP A 74 2.00 18.48 0.60
C ASP A 74 1.01 18.10 1.71
N LEU A 75 1.55 17.97 2.93
CA LEU A 75 0.81 17.57 4.12
C LEU A 75 0.30 18.78 4.92
N LYS A 76 0.51 20.02 4.46
CA LYS A 76 0.15 21.24 5.20
C LYS A 76 -1.31 21.27 5.64
N TYR A 77 -2.22 20.91 4.73
CA TYR A 77 -3.66 20.86 5.04
C TYR A 77 -4.02 19.67 5.93
N LEU A 78 -3.34 18.54 5.75
CA LEU A 78 -3.57 17.32 6.51
C LEU A 78 -3.12 17.48 7.98
N ILE A 79 -2.00 18.17 8.21
CA ILE A 79 -1.51 18.53 9.55
C ILE A 79 -2.45 19.54 10.21
N LYS A 80 -2.95 20.52 9.45
CA LYS A 80 -3.95 21.49 9.96
C LYS A 80 -5.25 20.82 10.40
N ASP A 81 -5.73 19.87 9.61
CA ASP A 81 -6.96 19.12 9.91
C ASP A 81 -6.73 18.19 11.10
N ILE A 82 -5.59 17.47 11.15
CA ILE A 82 -5.21 16.66 12.33
C ILE A 82 -5.15 17.52 13.59
N ASN A 83 -4.53 18.70 13.53
CA ASN A 83 -4.44 19.60 14.69
C ASN A 83 -5.82 20.15 15.09
N SER A 84 -6.70 20.44 14.13
CA SER A 84 -8.07 20.90 14.40
C SER A 84 -8.91 19.81 15.06
N VAL A 85 -8.79 18.58 14.56
CA VAL A 85 -9.42 17.39 15.14
C VAL A 85 -8.85 17.10 16.53
N LYS A 86 -7.52 17.20 16.70
CA LYS A 86 -6.86 17.01 17.98
C LYS A 86 -7.31 18.08 18.99
N ALA A 87 -7.42 19.34 18.60
CA ALA A 87 -7.97 20.40 19.44
C ALA A 87 -9.44 20.12 19.84
N TYR A 88 -10.24 19.60 18.92
CA TYR A 88 -11.62 19.21 19.19
C TYR A 88 -11.72 18.04 20.19
N PHE A 89 -10.83 17.04 20.11
CA PHE A 89 -10.85 15.87 20.99
C PHE A 89 -10.12 16.06 22.33
N TYR A 90 -9.06 16.87 22.37
CA TYR A 90 -8.27 17.12 23.58
C TYR A 90 -8.69 18.37 24.35
N GLY A 91 -9.63 19.17 23.82
CA GLY A 91 -10.34 20.18 24.60
C GLY A 91 -9.43 21.23 25.24
N GLU A 92 -8.47 21.77 24.49
CA GLU A 92 -7.88 23.05 24.88
C GLU A 92 -8.89 24.14 24.52
N LYS A 93 -9.64 24.56 25.54
CA LYS A 93 -10.42 25.81 25.55
C LYS A 93 -9.50 27.02 25.42
#